data_AF-A0A9P5ZGK7-F1
#
_entry.id   AF-A0A9P5ZGK7-F1
#
_cell.length_a   1.000
_cell.length_b   1.000
_cell.length_c   1.000
_cell.angle_alpha   90.00
_cell.angle_beta   90.00
_cell.angle_gamma   90.00
#
_symmetry.space_group_name_H-M   'P 1'
#
loop_
_entity.id
_entity.type
_entity.pdbx_description
1 polymer ?
#
loop_
_entity_poly.entity_id
_entity_poly.type
_entity_poly.pdbx_seq_one_letter_code
_entity_poly.pdbx_strand_id
1 'polypeptide(L)'
;LPWPVFFNVAEPADITEARVAEFLLHPARPEAQGKARRLVLKLEVVRWHPDRFDTKVLPVMAEDEQEKTPEIAGHVTRILTKLMN
;
A
#
# COMPACT_ATOMS: atom_id res chain seq x y z
N LEU A 1 -6.22 -8.36 -3.57
CA LEU A 1 -6.44 -6.88 -3.66
C LEU A 1 -5.52 -6.31 -4.72
N PRO A 2 -5.85 -5.20 -5.42
CA PRO A 2 -4.83 -4.52 -6.21
C PRO A 2 -3.83 -3.87 -5.25
N TRP A 3 -2.56 -4.27 -5.39
CA TRP A 3 -1.41 -3.65 -4.73
C TRP A 3 -1.37 -2.14 -5.04
N PRO A 4 -0.68 -1.32 -4.22
CA PRO A 4 -0.63 0.12 -4.44
C PRO A 4 0.34 0.48 -5.56
N VAL A 5 0.11 -0.09 -6.74
CA VAL A 5 0.85 0.09 -7.99
C VAL A 5 -0.13 0.01 -9.16
N PHE A 6 0.22 0.60 -10.31
CA PHE A 6 -0.66 0.65 -11.48
C PHE A 6 -0.70 -0.62 -12.34
N PHE A 7 0.11 -1.62 -12.01
CA PHE A 7 0.30 -2.83 -12.80
C PHE A 7 0.15 -4.08 -11.93
N ASN A 8 0.00 -5.23 -12.57
CA ASN A 8 -0.06 -6.49 -11.85
C ASN A 8 1.30 -6.83 -11.24
N VAL A 9 1.34 -7.10 -9.94
CA VAL A 9 2.56 -7.51 -9.23
C VAL A 9 2.76 -9.00 -9.48
N ALA A 10 3.84 -9.35 -10.18
CA ALA A 10 4.22 -10.75 -10.36
C ALA A 10 5.14 -11.21 -9.22
N GLU A 11 5.99 -10.32 -8.72
CA GLU A 11 6.95 -10.58 -7.66
C GLU A 11 7.05 -9.41 -6.66
N PRO A 12 7.44 -9.66 -5.39
CA PRO A 12 7.55 -8.59 -4.38
C PRO A 12 8.48 -7.44 -4.80
N ALA A 13 9.50 -7.73 -5.62
CA ALA A 13 10.44 -6.74 -6.15
C ALA A 13 9.78 -5.69 -7.04
N ASP A 14 8.61 -6.00 -7.63
CA ASP A 14 7.84 -5.05 -8.41
C ASP A 14 7.28 -3.89 -7.58
N ILE A 15 7.17 -4.06 -6.27
CA ILE A 15 6.67 -3.06 -5.34
C ILE A 15 7.85 -2.20 -4.86
N THR A 16 8.16 -1.18 -5.66
CA THR A 16 9.25 -0.23 -5.38
C THR A 16 8.71 1.07 -4.78
N GLU A 17 9.59 1.81 -4.09
CA GLU A 17 9.26 3.10 -3.48
C GLU A 17 8.69 4.10 -4.50
N ALA A 18 9.28 4.16 -5.70
CA ALA A 18 8.82 5.06 -6.75
C ALA A 18 7.42 4.71 -7.25
N ARG A 19 7.15 3.42 -7.49
CA ARG A 19 5.86 2.92 -8.01
C ARG A 19 4.75 3.09 -6.97
N VAL A 20 5.05 2.83 -5.70
CA VAL A 20 4.11 3.05 -4.59
C VAL A 20 3.82 4.54 -4.40
N ALA A 21 4.85 5.39 -4.42
CA ALA A 21 4.66 6.83 -4.31
C ALA A 21 3.84 7.40 -5.48
N GLU A 22 4.13 6.96 -6.70
CA GLU A 22 3.40 7.35 -7.91
C GLU A 22 1.91 7.00 -7.78
N PHE A 23 1.59 5.77 -7.40
CA PHE A 23 0.21 5.33 -7.23
C PHE A 23 -0.51 6.11 -6.12
N LEU A 24 0.08 6.22 -4.93
CA LEU A 24 -0.60 6.80 -3.77
C LEU A 24 -0.75 8.31 -3.86
N LEU A 25 0.18 8.99 -4.50
CA LEU A 25 0.18 10.44 -4.68
C LEU A 25 -0.40 10.86 -6.04
N HIS A 26 -0.94 9.93 -6.80
CA HIS A 26 -1.47 10.20 -8.12
C HIS A 26 -2.59 11.26 -8.04
N PRO A 27 -2.56 12.32 -8.88
CA PRO A 27 -3.49 13.44 -8.78
C PRO A 27 -4.95 13.04 -9.05
N ALA A 28 -5.18 11.98 -9.83
CA ALA A 28 -6.52 11.45 -10.09
C ALA A 28 -7.07 10.58 -8.96
N ARG A 29 -6.30 10.34 -7.90
CA ARG A 29 -6.72 9.45 -6.80
C ARG A 29 -7.59 10.24 -5.82
N PRO A 30 -8.85 9.83 -5.57
CA PRO A 30 -9.74 10.56 -4.66
C PRO A 30 -9.15 10.75 -3.26
N GLU A 31 -8.38 9.77 -2.78
CA GLU A 31 -7.73 9.84 -1.48
C GLU A 31 -6.60 10.87 -1.41
N ALA A 32 -5.99 11.22 -2.56
CA ALA A 32 -4.89 12.19 -2.67
C ALA A 32 -5.36 13.59 -3.08
N GLN A 33 -6.50 13.69 -3.78
CA GLN A 33 -7.01 14.93 -4.32
C GLN A 33 -7.25 15.98 -3.23
N GLY A 34 -6.64 17.17 -3.40
CA GLY A 34 -6.76 18.28 -2.46
C GLY A 34 -6.08 18.08 -1.10
N LYS A 35 -5.37 16.97 -0.89
CA LYS A 35 -4.63 16.70 0.36
C LYS A 35 -3.15 16.92 0.19
N ALA A 36 -2.50 17.40 1.26
CA ALA A 36 -1.06 17.49 1.31
C ALA A 36 -0.44 16.08 1.24
N ARG A 37 0.67 15.93 0.49
CA ARG A 37 1.43 14.67 0.37
C ARG A 37 1.64 13.97 1.72
N ARG A 38 2.04 14.72 2.74
CA ARG A 38 2.30 14.18 4.09
C ARG A 38 1.04 13.59 4.75
N LEU A 39 -0.13 14.17 4.51
CA LEU A 39 -1.40 13.66 5.03
C LEU A 39 -1.79 12.36 4.31
N VAL A 40 -1.64 12.31 2.98
CA VAL A 40 -1.91 11.11 2.18
C VAL A 40 -1.04 9.94 2.66
N LEU A 41 0.27 10.15 2.79
CA LEU A 41 1.19 9.11 3.26
C LEU A 41 0.86 8.63 4.67
N LYS A 42 0.50 9.52 5.60
CA LYS A 42 0.07 9.13 6.96
C LYS A 42 -1.17 8.23 6.94
N LEU A 43 -2.17 8.55 6.12
CA LEU A 43 -3.39 7.76 6.02
C LEU A 43 -3.10 6.38 5.42
N GLU A 44 -2.25 6.32 4.41
CA GLU A 44 -1.84 5.06 3.77
C GLU A 44 -0.99 4.20 4.72
N VAL A 45 -0.08 4.77 5.53
CA VAL A 45 0.64 4.01 6.57
C VAL A 45 -0.35 3.30 7.49
N VAL A 46 -1.38 4.00 7.97
CA VAL A 46 -2.40 3.40 8.84
C VAL A 46 -3.21 2.34 8.11
N ARG A 47 -3.48 2.50 6.82
CA ARG A 47 -4.25 1.55 6.01
C ARG A 47 -3.49 0.24 5.77
N TRP A 48 -2.19 0.35 5.47
CA TRP A 48 -1.33 -0.78 5.14
C TRP A 48 -0.65 -1.41 6.36
N HIS A 49 -0.71 -0.75 7.52
CA HIS A 49 -0.18 -1.30 8.77
C HIS A 49 -0.77 -2.70 9.04
N PRO A 50 0.06 -3.71 9.36
CA PRO A 50 -0.40 -5.09 9.53
C PRO A 50 -1.59 -5.22 10.49
N ASP A 51 -1.58 -4.52 11.63
CA ASP A 51 -2.72 -4.50 12.58
C ASP A 51 -4.09 -4.15 11.93
N ARG A 52 -4.11 -3.20 10.98
CA ARG A 52 -5.33 -2.78 10.27
C ARG A 52 -5.59 -3.64 9.04
N PHE A 53 -4.53 -4.06 8.36
CA PHE A 53 -4.59 -4.86 7.15
C PHE A 53 -5.05 -6.28 7.46
N ASP A 54 -4.47 -6.89 8.49
CA ASP A 54 -4.73 -8.27 8.91
C ASP A 54 -6.16 -8.45 9.43
N THR A 55 -6.72 -7.41 10.05
CA THR A 55 -8.07 -7.46 10.63
C THR A 55 -9.18 -7.13 9.63
N LYS A 56 -8.89 -6.35 8.57
CA LYS A 56 -9.92 -5.86 7.64
C LYS A 56 -9.80 -6.36 6.22
N VAL A 57 -8.59 -6.71 5.78
CA VAL A 57 -8.27 -6.99 4.38
C VAL A 57 -7.97 -8.47 4.18
N LEU A 58 -7.15 -9.06 5.04
CA LEU A 58 -6.84 -10.50 5.00
C LEU A 58 -8.07 -11.44 5.01
N PRO A 59 -9.11 -11.21 5.84
CA PRO A 59 -10.27 -12.11 5.89
C PRO A 59 -11.13 -12.13 4.64
N VAL A 60 -10.99 -11.11 3.77
CA VAL A 60 -11.75 -11.00 2.51
C VAL A 60 -10.91 -11.37 1.28
N MET A 61 -9.67 -11.83 1.49
CA MET A 61 -8.79 -12.29 0.41
C MET A 61 -8.96 -13.78 0.15
N ALA A 62 -8.81 -14.17 -1.12
CA ALA A 62 -8.79 -15.57 -1.51
C ALA A 62 -7.67 -16.30 -0.75
N GLU A 63 -7.94 -17.52 -0.27
CA GLU A 63 -7.01 -18.30 0.55
C GLU A 63 -5.62 -18.43 -0.11
N ASP A 64 -5.58 -18.58 -1.43
CA ASP A 64 -4.34 -18.69 -2.22
C ASP A 64 -3.45 -17.42 -2.18
N GLU A 65 -4.02 -16.25 -1.88
CA GLU A 65 -3.27 -15.00 -1.76
C GLU A 65 -2.85 -14.70 -0.31
N GLN A 66 -3.46 -15.33 0.69
CA GLN A 66 -3.28 -14.97 2.10
C GLN A 66 -1.86 -15.20 2.62
N GLU A 67 -1.13 -16.20 2.11
CA GLU A 67 0.20 -16.54 2.62
C GLU A 67 1.27 -15.48 2.28
N LYS A 68 1.18 -14.88 1.08
CA LYS A 68 2.17 -13.87 0.60
C LYS A 68 1.79 -12.44 0.95
N THR A 69 0.55 -12.24 1.38
CA THR A 69 -0.02 -10.90 1.59
C THR A 69 0.55 -10.13 2.78
N PRO A 70 0.74 -10.72 3.97
CA PRO A 70 1.28 -10.01 5.14
C PRO A 70 2.68 -9.45 4.88
N GLU A 71 3.53 -10.22 4.19
CA GLU A 71 4.89 -9.82 3.85
C GLU A 71 4.88 -8.57 2.96
N ILE A 72 4.04 -8.58 1.93
CA ILE A 72 3.91 -7.47 1.00
C ILE A 72 3.31 -6.23 1.69
N ALA A 73 2.29 -6.40 2.54
CA ALA A 73 1.70 -5.29 3.30
C ALA A 73 2.72 -4.64 4.25
N GLY A 74 3.56 -5.45 4.89
CA GLY A 74 4.68 -4.98 5.70
C GLY A 74 5.73 -4.22 4.86
N HIS A 75 6.06 -4.72 3.66
CA HIS A 75 6.97 -4.06 2.74
C HIS A 75 6.45 -2.68 2.29
N VAL A 76 5.17 -2.60 1.90
CA VAL A 76 4.50 -1.33 1.57
C VAL A 76 4.53 -0.36 2.76
N THR A 77 4.24 -0.84 3.97
CA THR A 77 4.27 0.00 5.19
C THR A 77 5.67 0.58 5.43
N ARG A 78 6.72 -0.21 5.20
CA ARG A 78 8.11 0.25 5.32
C ARG A 78 8.45 1.32 4.28
N ILE A 79 8.03 1.13 3.03
CA ILE A 79 8.16 2.14 1.96
C ILE A 79 7.47 3.43 2.38
N LEU A 80 6.24 3.35 2.88
CA LEU A 80 5.47 4.53 3.28
C LEU A 80 6.10 5.27 4.45
N THR A 81 6.64 4.53 5.41
CA THR A 81 7.37 5.09 6.55
C THR A 81 8.63 5.84 6.10
N LYS A 82 9.37 5.29 5.12
CA LYS A 82 10.52 5.98 4.52
C LYS A 82 10.13 7.26 3.78
N LEU A 83 9.03 7.24 3.03
CA LEU A 83 8.54 8.41 2.28
C LEU A 83 8.04 9.55 3.18
N MET A 84 7.77 9.26 4.46
CA MET A 84 7.34 10.24 5.46
C MET A 84 8.48 10.94 6.20
N ASN A 85 9.68 10.35 6.19
CA ASN A 85 10.90 10.90 6.79
C ASN A 85 11.67 11.73 5.77
#